data_AF-A0A5C8ZTF7-F1
#
_entry.id   AF-A0A5C8ZTF7-F1
#
_cell.length_a   1.000
_cell.length_b   1.000
_cell.length_c   1.000
_cell.angle_alpha   90.00
_cell.angle_beta   90.00
_cell.angle_gamma   90.00
#
_symmetry.space_group_name_H-M   'P 1'
#
loop_
_entity.id
_entity.type
_entity.pdbx_description
1 polymer ?
#
loop_
_entity_poly.entity_id
_entity_poly.type
_entity_poly.pdbx_seq_one_letter_code
_entity_poly.pdbx_strand_id
1 'polypeptide(L)'
;MLCRRRLISLLCAGWIWCSPGMAGGGDADASAALQVKVLSAMQRATRFMLDEVSHRGGFVWYYLPDFSRRWGELEATSTMLWVQPPGTASVGHLLLDAYHVTDDGDYLHAAQKVGRAILAAQHSSGGWNYVHDFAGEQALRNWYGRVGRHAWRLEEFQHYLGNATFDDGGTHEATLLLMRLAQAPQQGEVFGPGLERALAFILDSQFPGGGWPQRYPPVADSPIPYADAITFNDGVADGNIRLLLMAWRLTGQQRYRDAALKGMDSYLALQLPHPQPGWALQYHRDGAPAAGRSYEAAALSPAMTAHNLRALMAFYRVTGEQRFLTPIPAALDWLDSLALPAAAVRDGRTHPRVVELGSDRPLYIYRRGSNVDNGAYYFAYQPGKTVRHYPSAGRLDVAALREEYRSILAAGAPTGTLWQRVQQAPALTLPERYINARTLEGIPGSDRELDDRPLTEAEVISLLASLNERGYWPSLQRFTTHPAGQSGMLQTGRDTTRYADTWVGDASDTSPWYLQQPREVIALDRYIANMAKLLGFLSARASVGEREKGAS
;
A
#
# COMPACT_ATOMS: atom_id res chain seq x y z
N MET A 1 -64.62 8.36 57.93
CA MET A 1 -64.44 8.34 59.40
C MET A 1 -64.04 6.93 59.79
N LEU A 2 -62.90 6.82 60.50
CA LEU A 2 -62.51 5.82 61.50
C LEU A 2 -62.81 4.32 61.27
N CYS A 3 -62.01 3.34 61.67
CA CYS A 3 -60.65 3.18 62.19
C CYS A 3 -60.58 1.69 62.65
N ARG A 4 -59.36 1.13 62.74
CA ARG A 4 -58.93 -0.05 63.56
C ARG A 4 -59.25 -1.45 63.03
N ARG A 5 -58.26 -2.30 62.71
CA ARG A 5 -57.17 -2.96 63.49
C ARG A 5 -57.60 -4.27 64.17
N ARG A 6 -56.82 -5.34 63.92
CA ARG A 6 -56.31 -6.46 64.79
C ARG A 6 -56.43 -7.81 64.04
N LEU A 7 -55.35 -8.52 63.66
CA LEU A 7 -54.31 -9.28 64.40
C LEU A 7 -54.57 -10.81 64.38
N ILE A 8 -53.54 -11.57 63.95
CA ILE A 8 -53.12 -12.93 64.37
C ILE A 8 -53.66 -14.17 63.60
N SER A 9 -52.73 -14.74 62.82
CA SER A 9 -52.29 -16.15 62.69
C SER A 9 -53.28 -17.27 62.36
N LEU A 10 -53.02 -18.02 61.27
CA LEU A 10 -52.52 -19.40 61.34
C LEU A 10 -52.18 -19.98 59.95
N LEU A 11 -51.14 -20.82 59.97
CA LEU A 11 -50.50 -21.57 58.88
C LEU A 11 -51.47 -22.37 57.99
N CYS A 12 -51.17 -22.48 56.69
CA CYS A 12 -50.87 -23.77 56.05
C CYS A 12 -50.42 -23.61 54.59
N ALA A 13 -49.52 -24.51 54.20
CA ALA A 13 -48.66 -24.49 53.04
C ALA A 13 -49.38 -24.69 51.70
N GLY A 14 -48.87 -24.02 50.66
CA GLY A 14 -49.19 -24.29 49.27
C GLY A 14 -48.08 -23.75 48.38
N TRP A 15 -47.15 -24.61 47.99
CA TRP A 15 -46.10 -24.30 47.03
C TRP A 15 -46.72 -24.14 45.64
N ILE A 16 -46.67 -22.93 45.09
CA ILE A 16 -46.71 -22.71 43.64
C ILE A 16 -45.46 -21.91 43.30
N TRP A 17 -44.48 -22.61 42.74
CA TRP A 17 -43.33 -22.00 42.08
C TRP A 17 -43.85 -21.21 40.86
N CYS A 18 -43.88 -19.89 40.97
CA CYS A 18 -43.78 -19.03 39.80
C CYS A 18 -42.35 -19.16 39.27
N SER A 19 -42.20 -19.77 38.10
CA SER A 19 -40.97 -19.63 37.32
C SER A 19 -40.94 -18.20 36.76
N PRO A 20 -39.89 -17.40 36.98
CA PRO A 20 -39.61 -16.26 36.13
C PRO A 20 -39.04 -16.82 34.83
N GLY A 21 -39.90 -16.95 33.82
CA GLY A 21 -39.44 -16.88 32.44
C GLY A 21 -38.89 -15.48 32.14
N MET A 22 -37.91 -15.42 31.24
CA MET A 22 -37.22 -14.23 30.72
C MET A 22 -35.88 -13.89 31.40
N ALA A 23 -34.86 -14.71 31.11
CA ALA A 23 -33.47 -14.27 31.05
C ALA A 23 -32.97 -14.49 29.61
N GLY A 24 -33.41 -13.63 28.69
CA GLY A 24 -32.95 -13.59 27.30
C GLY A 24 -32.78 -12.18 26.74
N GLY A 25 -33.08 -11.13 27.53
CA GLY A 25 -33.03 -9.73 27.09
C GLY A 25 -31.72 -8.99 27.40
N GLY A 26 -30.89 -9.49 28.33
CA GLY A 26 -29.68 -8.78 28.78
C GLY A 26 -28.55 -8.74 27.75
N ASP A 27 -28.28 -9.86 27.09
CA ASP A 27 -27.16 -9.98 26.15
C ASP A 27 -27.44 -9.29 24.80
N ALA A 28 -28.70 -9.32 24.34
CA ALA A 28 -29.12 -8.62 23.13
C ALA A 28 -29.06 -7.09 23.30
N ASP A 29 -29.44 -6.58 24.47
CA ASP A 29 -29.40 -5.14 24.79
C ASP A 29 -27.96 -4.64 24.98
N ALA A 30 -27.11 -5.43 25.66
CA ALA A 30 -25.68 -5.13 25.78
C ALA A 30 -24.96 -5.13 24.42
N SER A 31 -25.32 -6.07 23.54
CA SER A 31 -24.81 -6.14 22.17
C SER A 31 -25.21 -4.93 21.34
N ALA A 32 -26.48 -4.52 21.38
CA ALA A 32 -26.96 -3.35 20.65
C ALA A 32 -26.29 -2.07 21.17
N ALA A 33 -26.12 -1.96 22.48
CA ALA A 33 -25.39 -0.86 23.11
C ALA A 33 -23.92 -0.80 22.67
N LEU A 34 -23.26 -1.95 22.48
CA LEU A 34 -21.88 -1.99 21.97
C LEU A 34 -21.80 -1.51 20.51
N GLN A 35 -22.75 -1.89 19.66
CA GLN A 35 -22.81 -1.41 18.27
C GLN A 35 -22.94 0.12 18.20
N VAL A 36 -23.79 0.71 19.03
CA VAL A 36 -23.93 2.18 19.12
C VAL A 36 -22.61 2.84 19.53
N LYS A 37 -21.88 2.25 20.50
CA LYS A 37 -20.56 2.75 20.91
C LYS A 37 -19.52 2.66 19.79
N VAL A 38 -19.55 1.58 19.00
CA VAL A 38 -18.68 1.41 17.83
C VAL A 38 -18.93 2.51 16.79
N LEU A 39 -20.20 2.71 16.40
CA LEU A 39 -20.57 3.74 15.43
C LEU A 39 -20.17 5.14 15.92
N SER A 40 -20.43 5.45 17.19
CA SER A 40 -20.05 6.72 17.81
C SER A 40 -18.54 6.95 17.80
N ALA A 41 -17.74 5.93 18.13
CA ALA A 41 -16.28 6.01 18.12
C ALA A 41 -15.73 6.20 16.70
N MET A 42 -16.27 5.48 15.71
CA MET A 42 -15.89 5.63 14.30
C MET A 42 -16.18 7.04 13.77
N GLN A 43 -17.35 7.59 14.10
CA GLN A 43 -17.71 8.97 13.72
C GLN A 43 -16.79 9.99 14.40
N ARG A 44 -16.52 9.85 15.71
CA ARG A 44 -15.57 10.72 16.43
C ARG A 44 -14.18 10.69 15.80
N ALA A 45 -13.68 9.50 15.49
CA ALA A 45 -12.38 9.32 14.87
C ALA A 45 -12.31 9.96 13.47
N THR A 46 -13.35 9.76 12.69
CA THR A 46 -13.44 10.30 11.33
C THR A 46 -13.52 11.83 11.32
N ARG A 47 -14.32 12.42 12.22
CA ARG A 47 -14.40 13.88 12.38
C ARG A 47 -13.06 14.47 12.78
N PHE A 48 -12.37 13.89 13.77
CA PHE A 48 -11.04 14.34 14.15
C PHE A 48 -10.07 14.32 12.96
N MET A 49 -10.03 13.22 12.20
CA MET A 49 -9.16 13.10 11.03
C MET A 49 -9.51 14.14 9.95
N LEU A 50 -10.79 14.38 9.66
CA LEU A 50 -11.19 15.32 8.60
C LEU A 50 -11.11 16.79 8.99
N ASP A 51 -11.37 17.11 10.25
CA ASP A 51 -11.54 18.49 10.71
C ASP A 51 -10.26 19.06 11.32
N GLU A 52 -9.46 18.24 12.03
CA GLU A 52 -8.19 18.68 12.63
C GLU A 52 -6.95 18.26 11.82
N VAL A 53 -6.95 17.05 11.25
CA VAL A 53 -5.73 16.48 10.65
C VAL A 53 -5.62 16.78 9.15
N SER A 54 -6.71 16.67 8.40
CA SER A 54 -6.69 16.80 6.95
C SER A 54 -6.49 18.25 6.50
N HIS A 55 -5.73 18.45 5.42
CA HIS A 55 -5.75 19.71 4.70
C HIS A 55 -6.55 19.54 3.41
N ARG A 56 -7.76 20.11 3.36
CA ARG A 56 -8.71 20.00 2.23
C ARG A 56 -9.05 18.53 1.87
N GLY A 57 -9.02 17.62 2.85
CA GLY A 57 -9.24 16.18 2.65
C GLY A 57 -7.97 15.40 2.25
N GLY A 58 -6.81 16.05 2.15
CA GLY A 58 -5.52 15.42 1.98
C GLY A 58 -4.85 15.04 3.31
N PHE A 59 -4.09 13.95 3.28
CA PHE A 59 -3.40 13.40 4.45
C PHE A 59 -1.93 13.08 4.16
N VAL A 60 -1.11 13.07 5.22
CA VAL A 60 0.21 12.46 5.27
C VAL A 60 0.22 11.33 6.30
N TRP A 61 1.32 10.61 6.45
CA TRP A 61 1.38 9.37 7.25
C TRP A 61 1.38 9.62 8.76
N TYR A 62 2.19 10.56 9.23
CA TYR A 62 2.36 10.86 10.65
C TYR A 62 2.28 12.36 10.96
N TYR A 63 1.71 12.68 12.12
CA TYR A 63 1.65 14.04 12.66
C TYR A 63 2.04 14.02 14.13
N LEU A 64 2.83 15.00 14.57
CA LEU A 64 2.90 15.27 16.00
C LEU A 64 1.53 15.74 16.52
N PRO A 65 1.14 15.41 17.76
CA PRO A 65 -0.17 15.80 18.30
C PRO A 65 -0.44 17.32 18.33
N ASP A 66 0.61 18.13 18.31
CA ASP A 66 0.57 19.60 18.24
C ASP A 66 0.64 20.15 16.81
N PHE A 67 0.70 19.26 15.81
CA PHE A 67 0.88 19.58 14.39
C PHE A 67 2.11 20.43 14.08
N SER A 68 3.14 20.44 14.93
CA SER A 68 4.37 21.18 14.66
C SER A 68 5.18 20.58 13.51
N ARG A 69 5.18 19.24 13.40
CA ARG A 69 5.81 18.48 12.32
C ARG A 69 4.92 17.33 11.86
N ARG A 70 5.09 16.95 10.60
CA ARG A 70 4.34 15.87 9.95
C ARG A 70 5.16 15.24 8.83
N TRP A 71 4.85 14.02 8.47
CA TRP A 71 5.65 13.22 7.53
C TRP A 71 4.76 12.39 6.63
N GLY A 72 5.04 12.43 5.32
CA GLY A 72 4.87 11.25 4.48
C GLY A 72 6.14 10.43 4.55
N GLU A 73 6.72 10.03 3.41
CA GLU A 73 8.06 9.44 3.43
C GLU A 73 9.14 10.44 3.91
N LEU A 74 8.96 11.71 3.56
CA LEU A 74 9.77 12.84 4.01
C LEU A 74 8.93 13.82 4.83
N GLU A 75 9.60 14.74 5.53
CA GLU A 75 8.92 15.80 6.29
C GLU A 75 8.09 16.69 5.35
N ALA A 76 6.80 16.81 5.65
CA ALA A 76 5.82 17.50 4.81
C ALA A 76 5.43 18.86 5.42
N THR A 77 4.97 19.77 4.57
CA THR A 77 4.36 21.04 5.02
C THR A 77 2.91 20.81 5.43
N SER A 78 2.29 21.81 6.08
CA SER A 78 0.89 21.75 6.52
C SER A 78 -0.14 21.72 5.39
N THR A 79 0.27 22.07 4.17
CA THR A 79 -0.58 22.15 2.97
C THR A 79 -0.35 20.99 2.02
N MET A 80 0.48 20.01 2.39
CA MET A 80 0.78 18.85 1.55
C MET A 80 -0.14 17.67 1.84
N LEU A 81 -0.36 16.87 0.80
CA LEU A 81 -0.85 15.50 0.91
C LEU A 81 0.18 14.53 0.35
N TRP A 82 0.08 13.29 0.80
CA TRP A 82 0.85 12.15 0.33
C TRP A 82 -0.06 11.18 -0.44
N VAL A 83 0.37 10.81 -1.64
CA VAL A 83 -0.36 9.90 -2.54
C VAL A 83 0.08 8.45 -2.31
N GLN A 84 1.36 8.21 -2.01
CA GLN A 84 1.89 6.87 -1.75
C GLN A 84 1.08 6.16 -0.64
N PRO A 85 0.59 4.94 -0.90
CA PRO A 85 -0.18 4.13 0.04
C PRO A 85 0.68 3.63 1.22
N PRO A 86 0.10 3.50 2.43
CA PRO A 86 -1.19 4.07 2.81
C PRO A 86 -1.11 5.60 2.73
N GLY A 87 -2.04 6.19 2.02
CA GLY A 87 -2.00 7.61 1.71
C GLY A 87 -3.40 8.18 1.71
N THR A 88 -3.55 9.33 1.08
CA THR A 88 -4.84 10.01 0.97
C THR A 88 -5.89 9.10 0.31
N ALA A 89 -5.52 8.33 -0.72
CA ALA A 89 -6.45 7.44 -1.41
C ALA A 89 -6.95 6.29 -0.50
N SER A 90 -6.09 5.74 0.36
CA SER A 90 -6.43 4.66 1.29
C SER A 90 -7.49 5.09 2.32
N VAL A 91 -7.48 6.36 2.73
CA VAL A 91 -8.55 6.92 3.58
C VAL A 91 -9.87 7.00 2.81
N GLY A 92 -9.85 7.43 1.55
CA GLY A 92 -11.04 7.47 0.71
C GLY A 92 -11.66 6.08 0.54
N HIS A 93 -10.82 5.06 0.38
CA HIS A 93 -11.26 3.67 0.33
C HIS A 93 -11.94 3.22 1.63
N LEU A 94 -11.32 3.50 2.79
CA LEU A 94 -11.88 3.18 4.09
C LEU A 94 -13.24 3.86 4.33
N LEU A 95 -13.39 5.12 3.92
CA LEU A 95 -14.62 5.87 4.11
C LEU A 95 -15.75 5.33 3.23
N LEU A 96 -15.45 4.88 2.01
CA LEU A 96 -16.43 4.16 1.19
C LEU A 96 -16.81 2.81 1.80
N ASP A 97 -15.84 2.07 2.35
CA ASP A 97 -16.14 0.84 3.09
C ASP A 97 -17.07 1.13 4.28
N ALA A 98 -16.82 2.23 5.01
CA ALA A 98 -17.67 2.65 6.12
C ALA A 98 -19.09 3.01 5.66
N TYR A 99 -19.23 3.76 4.57
CA TYR A 99 -20.53 4.05 3.97
C TYR A 99 -21.30 2.78 3.63
N HIS A 100 -20.69 1.81 2.93
CA HIS A 100 -21.39 0.58 2.56
C HIS A 100 -21.80 -0.28 3.77
N VAL A 101 -20.99 -0.30 4.83
CA VAL A 101 -21.28 -1.10 6.03
C VAL A 101 -22.34 -0.45 6.92
N THR A 102 -22.37 0.89 7.01
CA THR A 102 -23.24 1.59 7.97
C THR A 102 -24.44 2.29 7.33
N ASP A 103 -24.48 2.42 6.00
CA ASP A 103 -25.43 3.24 5.24
C ASP A 103 -25.51 4.71 5.72
N ASP A 104 -24.38 5.22 6.24
CA ASP A 104 -24.30 6.59 6.79
C ASP A 104 -23.72 7.54 5.72
N GLY A 105 -24.56 8.43 5.22
CA GLY A 105 -24.22 9.41 4.18
C GLY A 105 -23.08 10.35 4.55
N ASP A 106 -22.79 10.55 5.85
CA ASP A 106 -21.65 11.35 6.29
C ASP A 106 -20.32 10.72 5.83
N TYR A 107 -20.22 9.39 5.82
CA TYR A 107 -19.02 8.68 5.31
C TYR A 107 -18.88 8.80 3.79
N LEU A 108 -19.99 8.81 3.04
CA LEU A 108 -19.94 9.07 1.61
C LEU A 108 -19.48 10.51 1.33
N HIS A 109 -20.00 11.48 2.07
CA HIS A 109 -19.57 12.87 1.96
C HIS A 109 -18.08 13.05 2.31
N ALA A 110 -17.62 12.38 3.36
CA ALA A 110 -16.22 12.29 3.74
C ALA A 110 -15.35 11.70 2.62
N ALA A 111 -15.77 10.57 2.03
CA ALA A 111 -15.06 9.94 0.91
C ALA A 111 -14.99 10.86 -0.31
N GLN A 112 -16.06 11.62 -0.60
CA GLN A 112 -16.08 12.61 -1.68
C GLN A 112 -15.09 13.75 -1.42
N LYS A 113 -14.98 14.25 -0.18
CA LYS A 113 -13.99 15.28 0.20
C LYS A 113 -12.56 14.80 -0.07
N VAL A 114 -12.24 13.56 0.31
CA VAL A 114 -10.94 12.92 0.03
C VAL A 114 -10.74 12.71 -1.48
N GLY A 115 -11.76 12.23 -2.20
CA GLY A 115 -11.71 12.07 -3.65
C GLY A 115 -11.43 13.37 -4.39
N ARG A 116 -12.01 14.49 -3.94
CA ARG A 116 -11.74 15.83 -4.50
C ARG A 116 -10.30 16.28 -4.23
N ALA A 117 -9.71 15.93 -3.09
CA ALA A 117 -8.29 16.15 -2.83
C ALA A 117 -7.39 15.38 -3.80
N ILE A 118 -7.73 14.11 -4.08
CA ILE A 118 -7.04 13.27 -5.08
C ILE A 118 -7.18 13.87 -6.49
N LEU A 119 -8.38 14.32 -6.89
CA LEU A 119 -8.59 14.98 -8.18
C LEU A 119 -7.76 16.27 -8.30
N ALA A 120 -7.70 17.08 -7.24
CA ALA A 120 -6.89 18.31 -7.23
C ALA A 120 -5.39 18.03 -7.37
N ALA A 121 -4.92 16.88 -6.87
CA ALA A 121 -3.54 16.43 -7.00
C ALA A 121 -3.22 15.77 -8.35
N GLN A 122 -4.21 15.48 -9.19
CA GLN A 122 -4.01 14.78 -10.46
C GLN A 122 -3.22 15.66 -11.43
N HIS A 123 -2.14 15.11 -11.98
CA HIS A 123 -1.36 15.77 -13.01
C HIS A 123 -2.18 15.88 -14.31
N SER A 124 -1.87 16.87 -15.15
CA SER A 124 -2.60 17.11 -16.42
C SER A 124 -2.55 15.92 -17.39
N SER A 125 -1.50 15.09 -17.31
CA SER A 125 -1.37 13.84 -18.06
C SER A 125 -2.26 12.71 -17.55
N GLY A 126 -2.81 12.82 -16.33
CA GLY A 126 -3.76 11.87 -15.74
C GLY A 126 -3.23 11.03 -14.58
N GLY A 127 -1.91 10.93 -14.39
CA GLY A 127 -1.30 10.25 -13.23
C GLY A 127 -1.11 11.18 -12.01
N TRP A 128 -0.39 10.69 -10.99
CA TRP A 128 -0.06 11.47 -9.79
C TRP A 128 1.46 11.46 -9.51
N ASN A 129 1.95 12.54 -8.91
CA ASN A 129 3.26 12.53 -8.25
C ASN A 129 3.11 11.90 -6.85
N TYR A 130 4.21 11.56 -6.16
CA TYR A 130 4.18 11.04 -4.78
C TYR A 130 3.43 11.96 -3.81
N VAL A 131 3.48 13.26 -4.09
CA VAL A 131 3.01 14.33 -3.22
C VAL A 131 2.33 15.43 -4.01
N HIS A 132 1.49 16.21 -3.33
CA HIS A 132 0.93 17.44 -3.85
C HIS A 132 0.91 18.50 -2.75
N ASP A 133 1.20 19.76 -3.11
CA ASP A 133 1.10 20.90 -2.20
C ASP A 133 -0.03 21.83 -2.64
N PHE A 134 -1.05 21.98 -1.80
CA PHE A 134 -2.19 22.86 -2.05
C PHE A 134 -1.83 24.35 -2.04
N ALA A 135 -0.63 24.72 -1.54
CA ALA A 135 -0.08 26.07 -1.67
C ALA A 135 0.45 26.38 -3.08
N GLY A 136 0.46 25.40 -3.99
CA GLY A 136 0.79 25.55 -5.39
C GLY A 136 2.19 25.09 -5.77
N GLU A 137 2.47 25.09 -7.07
CA GLU A 137 3.69 24.50 -7.64
C GLU A 137 4.99 25.12 -7.11
N GLN A 138 5.01 26.45 -6.90
CA GLN A 138 6.19 27.12 -6.35
C GLN A 138 6.50 26.66 -4.91
N ALA A 139 5.48 26.43 -4.08
CA ALA A 139 5.67 25.89 -2.73
C ALA A 139 6.24 24.47 -2.80
N LEU A 140 5.73 23.65 -3.72
CA LEU A 140 6.24 22.31 -3.95
C LEU A 140 7.71 22.33 -4.42
N ARG A 141 8.07 23.16 -5.40
CA ARG A 141 9.45 23.34 -5.86
C ARG A 141 10.39 23.77 -4.73
N ASN A 142 9.94 24.69 -3.86
CA ASN A 142 10.70 25.10 -2.68
C ASN A 142 10.88 23.95 -1.68
N TRP A 143 9.86 23.12 -1.50
CA TRP A 143 9.95 21.92 -0.66
C TRP A 143 10.97 20.92 -1.20
N TYR A 144 10.96 20.63 -2.51
CA TYR A 144 11.99 19.81 -3.16
C TYR A 144 13.38 20.41 -2.95
N GLY A 145 13.56 21.73 -3.12
CA GLY A 145 14.85 22.39 -2.93
C GLY A 145 15.39 22.40 -1.50
N ARG A 146 14.53 22.21 -0.48
CA ARG A 146 14.90 22.27 0.94
C ARG A 146 14.91 20.92 1.64
N VAL A 147 13.94 20.07 1.34
CA VAL A 147 13.75 18.77 1.98
C VAL A 147 14.21 17.68 1.01
N GLY A 148 13.61 17.61 -0.17
CA GLY A 148 13.85 16.53 -1.14
C GLY A 148 15.29 16.41 -1.63
N ARG A 149 15.93 17.55 -2.00
CA ARG A 149 17.33 17.65 -2.49
C ARG A 149 18.34 16.97 -1.58
N HIS A 150 18.01 16.86 -0.29
CA HIS A 150 18.91 16.35 0.73
C HIS A 150 18.60 14.90 1.15
N ALA A 151 17.60 14.27 0.56
CA ALA A 151 17.23 12.90 0.90
C ALA A 151 18.14 11.92 0.14
N TRP A 152 19.30 11.60 0.74
CA TRP A 152 20.39 10.92 0.05
C TRP A 152 20.00 9.59 -0.59
N ARG A 153 19.19 8.77 0.08
CA ARG A 153 18.72 7.50 -0.49
C ARG A 153 17.46 7.61 -1.34
N LEU A 154 16.85 8.79 -1.46
CA LEU A 154 15.59 8.97 -2.18
C LEU A 154 15.83 9.86 -3.41
N GLU A 155 16.57 9.34 -4.39
CA GLU A 155 17.11 10.12 -5.52
C GLU A 155 16.04 10.86 -6.33
N GLU A 156 14.86 10.28 -6.53
CA GLU A 156 13.76 10.99 -7.20
C GLU A 156 13.22 12.18 -6.40
N PHE A 157 13.23 12.12 -5.08
CA PHE A 157 12.87 13.27 -4.25
C PHE A 157 13.93 14.38 -4.32
N GLN A 158 15.13 14.12 -4.84
CA GLN A 158 16.15 15.16 -5.00
C GLN A 158 15.81 16.15 -6.11
N HIS A 159 14.86 15.81 -6.99
CA HIS A 159 14.53 16.59 -8.17
C HIS A 159 13.02 16.77 -8.35
N TYR A 160 12.58 18.02 -8.54
CA TYR A 160 11.22 18.27 -9.01
C TYR A 160 11.15 18.06 -10.52
N LEU A 161 10.56 16.94 -10.95
CA LEU A 161 10.44 16.58 -12.36
C LEU A 161 9.15 17.11 -13.04
N GLY A 162 8.19 17.60 -12.26
CA GLY A 162 6.93 18.13 -12.81
C GLY A 162 6.07 17.10 -13.57
N ASN A 163 6.26 15.81 -13.29
CA ASN A 163 5.54 14.71 -13.92
C ASN A 163 4.90 13.77 -12.88
N ALA A 164 4.18 12.76 -13.36
CA ALA A 164 3.57 11.71 -12.55
C ALA A 164 4.45 10.44 -12.51
N THR A 165 4.14 9.55 -11.57
CA THR A 165 4.87 8.30 -11.34
C THR A 165 3.91 7.15 -11.03
N PHE A 166 4.28 5.95 -11.46
CA PHE A 166 3.67 4.69 -11.03
C PHE A 166 4.36 4.11 -9.80
N ASP A 167 5.53 4.63 -9.46
CA ASP A 167 6.34 4.16 -8.34
C ASP A 167 5.57 4.21 -7.01
N ASP A 168 5.84 3.23 -6.16
CA ASP A 168 5.16 2.99 -4.88
C ASP A 168 3.62 2.95 -4.97
N GLY A 169 3.02 2.65 -6.13
CA GLY A 169 1.58 2.36 -6.22
C GLY A 169 0.64 3.57 -6.15
N GLY A 170 1.17 4.79 -6.06
CA GLY A 170 0.36 6.01 -5.82
C GLY A 170 -0.67 6.28 -6.93
N THR A 171 -0.25 6.21 -8.19
CA THR A 171 -1.17 6.33 -9.33
C THR A 171 -2.18 5.19 -9.37
N HIS A 172 -1.79 3.98 -8.97
CA HIS A 172 -2.69 2.82 -9.00
C HIS A 172 -3.82 2.96 -7.99
N GLU A 173 -3.49 3.28 -6.74
CA GLU A 173 -4.47 3.45 -5.66
C GLU A 173 -5.38 4.67 -5.90
N ALA A 174 -4.83 5.79 -6.38
CA ALA A 174 -5.64 6.95 -6.74
C ALA A 174 -6.65 6.62 -7.86
N THR A 175 -6.21 5.91 -8.91
CA THR A 175 -7.09 5.48 -10.02
C THR A 175 -8.19 4.57 -9.52
N LEU A 176 -7.86 3.63 -8.64
CA LEU A 176 -8.84 2.71 -8.08
C LEU A 176 -9.87 3.41 -7.18
N LEU A 177 -9.46 4.41 -6.39
CA LEU A 177 -10.39 5.22 -5.62
C LEU A 177 -11.36 5.96 -6.53
N LEU A 178 -10.87 6.58 -7.61
CA LEU A 178 -11.75 7.24 -8.58
C LEU A 178 -12.71 6.24 -9.25
N MET A 179 -12.27 5.01 -9.53
CA MET A 179 -13.13 3.96 -10.07
C MET A 179 -14.26 3.56 -9.11
N ARG A 180 -13.99 3.51 -7.79
CA ARG A 180 -15.02 3.26 -6.77
C ARG A 180 -15.96 4.46 -6.62
N LEU A 181 -15.42 5.67 -6.53
CA LEU A 181 -16.22 6.88 -6.38
C LEU A 181 -17.11 7.14 -7.59
N ALA A 182 -16.63 6.91 -8.82
CA ALA A 182 -17.44 7.11 -10.02
C ALA A 182 -18.66 6.15 -10.10
N GLN A 183 -18.60 5.00 -9.40
CA GLN A 183 -19.71 4.05 -9.28
C GLN A 183 -20.63 4.35 -8.08
N ALA A 184 -20.23 5.23 -7.17
CA ALA A 184 -21.07 5.63 -6.05
C ALA A 184 -22.28 6.46 -6.53
N PRO A 185 -23.42 6.44 -5.79
CA PRO A 185 -24.63 7.12 -6.22
C PRO A 185 -24.42 8.60 -6.58
N GLN A 186 -24.79 8.97 -7.81
CA GLN A 186 -24.72 10.35 -8.33
C GLN A 186 -23.31 10.95 -8.38
N GLN A 187 -22.26 10.12 -8.36
CA GLN A 187 -20.86 10.60 -8.33
C GLN A 187 -20.11 10.45 -9.66
N GLY A 188 -20.70 9.76 -10.65
CA GLY A 188 -20.09 9.52 -11.96
C GLY A 188 -19.65 10.80 -12.69
N GLU A 189 -20.48 11.86 -12.66
CA GLU A 189 -20.15 13.14 -13.32
C GLU A 189 -18.96 13.87 -12.67
N VAL A 190 -18.77 13.69 -11.36
CA VAL A 190 -17.70 14.37 -10.61
C VAL A 190 -16.35 13.69 -10.80
N PHE A 191 -16.32 12.36 -10.66
CA PHE A 191 -15.07 11.59 -10.65
C PHE A 191 -14.74 10.90 -11.98
N GLY A 192 -15.73 10.73 -12.86
CA GLY A 192 -15.59 10.11 -14.18
C GLY A 192 -14.50 10.77 -15.05
N PRO A 193 -14.49 12.10 -15.22
CA PRO A 193 -13.46 12.76 -16.04
C PRO A 193 -12.03 12.55 -15.51
N GLY A 194 -11.86 12.48 -14.18
CA GLY A 194 -10.57 12.18 -13.58
C GLY A 194 -10.15 10.73 -13.79
N LEU A 195 -11.09 9.79 -13.66
CA LEU A 195 -10.87 8.38 -13.94
C LEU A 195 -10.48 8.16 -15.41
N GLU A 196 -11.18 8.81 -16.35
CA GLU A 196 -10.87 8.71 -17.78
C GLU A 196 -9.46 9.19 -18.09
N ARG A 197 -9.02 10.31 -17.51
CA ARG A 197 -7.64 10.78 -17.64
C ARG A 197 -6.62 9.79 -17.06
N ALA A 198 -6.93 9.18 -15.92
CA ALA A 198 -6.04 8.19 -15.31
C ALA A 198 -5.91 6.91 -16.16
N LEU A 199 -7.00 6.44 -16.76
CA LEU A 199 -6.97 5.31 -17.68
C LEU A 199 -6.26 5.66 -18.99
N ALA A 200 -6.43 6.89 -19.51
CA ALA A 200 -5.67 7.38 -20.65
C ALA A 200 -4.17 7.46 -20.33
N PHE A 201 -3.78 7.97 -19.17
CA PHE A 201 -2.38 7.99 -18.71
C PHE A 201 -1.72 6.62 -18.78
N ILE A 202 -2.41 5.56 -18.33
CA ILE A 202 -1.88 4.18 -18.39
C ILE A 202 -1.73 3.71 -19.84
N LEU A 203 -2.68 4.01 -20.72
CA LEU A 203 -2.60 3.63 -22.12
C LEU A 203 -1.50 4.40 -22.86
N ASP A 204 -1.44 5.72 -22.68
CA ASP A 204 -0.55 6.63 -23.39
C ASP A 204 0.92 6.46 -22.97
N SER A 205 1.17 6.02 -21.74
CA SER A 205 2.51 5.73 -21.23
C SER A 205 3.02 4.33 -21.58
N GLN A 206 2.18 3.44 -22.13
CA GLN A 206 2.62 2.09 -22.47
C GLN A 206 3.58 2.10 -23.66
N PHE A 207 4.72 1.42 -23.52
CA PHE A 207 5.68 1.35 -24.63
C PHE A 207 5.20 0.47 -25.79
N PRO A 208 5.75 0.64 -27.01
CA PRO A 208 5.44 -0.21 -28.15
C PRO A 208 5.66 -1.70 -27.94
N GLY A 209 6.62 -2.11 -27.11
CA GLY A 209 6.88 -3.52 -26.74
C GLY A 209 6.09 -4.03 -25.53
N GLY A 210 5.18 -3.21 -24.97
CA GLY A 210 4.57 -3.46 -23.67
C GLY A 210 5.42 -2.91 -22.53
N GLY A 211 4.97 -3.12 -21.30
CA GLY A 211 5.58 -2.50 -20.13
C GLY A 211 5.35 -0.99 -20.06
N TRP A 212 5.85 -0.38 -18.99
CA TRP A 212 5.61 1.02 -18.65
C TRP A 212 6.86 1.67 -18.07
N PRO A 213 7.03 2.99 -18.27
CA PRO A 213 8.03 3.75 -17.54
C PRO A 213 7.68 3.82 -16.06
N GLN A 214 8.68 4.09 -15.21
CA GLN A 214 8.39 4.46 -13.83
C GLN A 214 7.67 5.81 -13.74
N ARG A 215 8.10 6.80 -14.54
CA ARG A 215 7.52 8.15 -14.58
C ARG A 215 7.06 8.55 -15.97
N TYR A 216 5.96 9.29 -16.03
CA TYR A 216 5.40 9.81 -17.29
C TYR A 216 4.70 11.17 -17.05
N PRO A 217 4.73 12.12 -18.00
CA PRO A 217 5.50 12.11 -19.26
C PRO A 217 7.02 12.07 -19.05
N PRO A 218 7.80 11.61 -20.05
CA PRO A 218 9.26 11.66 -19.99
C PRO A 218 9.75 13.11 -19.92
N VAL A 219 10.81 13.34 -19.16
CA VAL A 219 11.45 14.66 -19.00
C VAL A 219 12.74 14.66 -19.80
N ALA A 220 12.88 15.62 -20.72
CA ALA A 220 14.12 15.82 -21.47
C ALA A 220 15.28 16.12 -20.51
N ASP A 221 16.44 15.50 -20.74
CA ASP A 221 17.64 15.65 -19.90
C ASP A 221 17.39 15.38 -18.41
N SER A 222 16.50 14.41 -18.10
CA SER A 222 16.18 14.02 -16.73
C SER A 222 17.45 13.67 -15.94
N PRO A 223 17.65 14.22 -14.72
CA PRO A 223 18.73 13.81 -13.82
C PRO A 223 18.52 12.40 -13.26
N ILE A 224 17.32 11.83 -13.46
CA ILE A 224 16.96 10.46 -13.09
C ILE A 224 16.87 9.64 -14.39
N PRO A 225 17.96 8.98 -14.82
CA PRO A 225 18.03 8.32 -16.13
C PRO A 225 17.12 7.08 -16.20
N TYR A 226 16.85 6.43 -15.07
CA TYR A 226 16.01 5.24 -15.00
C TYR A 226 14.50 5.54 -14.98
N ALA A 227 14.09 6.82 -14.87
CA ALA A 227 12.68 7.19 -14.81
C ALA A 227 11.87 6.77 -16.05
N ASP A 228 12.54 6.64 -17.20
CA ASP A 228 11.97 6.24 -18.49
C ASP A 228 12.28 4.77 -18.87
N ALA A 229 12.85 4.00 -17.94
CA ALA A 229 13.09 2.57 -18.12
C ALA A 229 11.78 1.77 -18.05
N ILE A 230 11.70 0.62 -18.73
CA ILE A 230 10.61 -0.34 -18.52
C ILE A 230 10.75 -0.91 -17.10
N THR A 231 9.77 -0.64 -16.23
CA THR A 231 9.92 -0.88 -14.79
C THR A 231 9.01 -2.01 -14.29
N PHE A 232 9.62 -3.02 -13.65
CA PHE A 232 8.91 -4.00 -12.80
C PHE A 232 9.00 -3.64 -11.32
N ASN A 233 10.01 -2.86 -10.93
CA ASN A 233 10.18 -2.38 -9.55
C ASN A 233 8.88 -1.80 -8.98
N ASP A 234 8.64 -2.07 -7.70
CA ASP A 234 7.46 -1.63 -6.93
C ASP A 234 6.10 -1.88 -7.62
N GLY A 235 6.07 -2.89 -8.49
CA GLY A 235 4.86 -3.38 -9.13
C GLY A 235 4.25 -2.46 -10.19
N VAL A 236 5.07 -1.64 -10.84
CA VAL A 236 4.62 -0.69 -11.88
C VAL A 236 3.84 -1.40 -12.99
N ALA A 237 4.40 -2.46 -13.57
CA ALA A 237 3.78 -3.17 -14.68
C ALA A 237 2.55 -4.00 -14.24
N ASP A 238 2.59 -4.73 -13.12
CA ASP A 238 1.45 -5.54 -12.68
C ASP A 238 0.28 -4.67 -12.20
N GLY A 239 0.55 -3.55 -11.53
CA GLY A 239 -0.46 -2.59 -11.13
C GLY A 239 -1.22 -2.02 -12.34
N ASN A 240 -0.49 -1.69 -13.41
CA ASN A 240 -1.08 -1.20 -14.66
C ASN A 240 -1.91 -2.28 -15.36
N ILE A 241 -1.40 -3.51 -15.46
CA ILE A 241 -2.14 -4.64 -16.04
C ILE A 241 -3.43 -4.89 -15.24
N ARG A 242 -3.37 -4.88 -13.91
CA ARG A 242 -4.54 -5.06 -13.04
C ARG A 242 -5.59 -3.99 -13.29
N LEU A 243 -5.20 -2.71 -13.33
CA LEU A 243 -6.14 -1.61 -13.59
C LEU A 243 -6.77 -1.70 -14.98
N LEU A 244 -6.00 -2.06 -16.00
CA LEU A 244 -6.52 -2.27 -17.35
C LEU A 244 -7.52 -3.42 -17.42
N LEU A 245 -7.25 -4.54 -16.73
CA LEU A 245 -8.22 -5.65 -16.63
C LEU A 245 -9.51 -5.22 -15.90
N MET A 246 -9.39 -4.39 -14.86
CA MET A 246 -10.56 -3.83 -14.16
C MET A 246 -11.34 -2.88 -15.08
N ALA A 247 -10.66 -1.98 -15.79
CA ALA A 247 -11.28 -1.07 -16.75
C ALA A 247 -11.96 -1.83 -17.91
N TRP A 248 -11.34 -2.91 -18.39
CA TRP A 248 -11.94 -3.79 -19.39
C TRP A 248 -13.20 -4.46 -18.86
N ARG A 249 -13.17 -5.01 -17.65
CA ARG A 249 -14.35 -5.62 -17.04
C ARG A 249 -15.47 -4.60 -16.78
N LEU A 250 -15.12 -3.37 -16.43
CA LEU A 250 -16.07 -2.29 -16.17
C LEU A 250 -16.74 -1.77 -17.45
N THR A 251 -15.99 -1.68 -18.54
CA THR A 251 -16.44 -0.95 -19.75
C THR A 251 -16.69 -1.83 -20.97
N GLY A 252 -16.17 -3.07 -20.97
CA GLY A 252 -16.14 -3.96 -22.14
C GLY A 252 -15.19 -3.53 -23.26
N GLN A 253 -14.48 -2.40 -23.13
CA GLN A 253 -13.67 -1.83 -24.21
C GLN A 253 -12.39 -2.64 -24.46
N GLN A 254 -12.22 -3.15 -25.68
CA GLN A 254 -11.12 -4.04 -26.07
C GLN A 254 -9.74 -3.38 -25.97
N ARG A 255 -9.63 -2.05 -26.08
CA ARG A 255 -8.34 -1.36 -25.93
C ARG A 255 -7.64 -1.66 -24.60
N TYR A 256 -8.42 -1.82 -23.51
CA TYR A 256 -7.86 -2.13 -22.20
C TYR A 256 -7.40 -3.58 -22.10
N ARG A 257 -8.18 -4.50 -22.70
CA ARG A 257 -7.83 -5.91 -22.87
C ARG A 257 -6.50 -6.06 -23.62
N ASP A 258 -6.39 -5.39 -24.76
CA ASP A 258 -5.25 -5.51 -25.67
C ASP A 258 -4.00 -4.89 -25.04
N ALA A 259 -4.13 -3.74 -24.38
CA ALA A 259 -3.03 -3.13 -23.61
C ALA A 259 -2.60 -4.02 -22.44
N ALA A 260 -3.53 -4.64 -21.71
CA ALA A 260 -3.20 -5.56 -20.62
C ALA A 260 -2.42 -6.78 -21.15
N LEU A 261 -2.87 -7.40 -22.25
CA LEU A 261 -2.19 -8.54 -22.88
C LEU A 261 -0.78 -8.17 -23.34
N LYS A 262 -0.62 -6.99 -23.96
CA LYS A 262 0.68 -6.46 -24.36
C LYS A 262 1.61 -6.22 -23.16
N GLY A 263 1.06 -5.80 -22.02
CA GLY A 263 1.78 -5.74 -20.76
C GLY A 263 2.22 -7.12 -20.26
N MET A 264 1.36 -8.14 -20.35
CA MET A 264 1.71 -9.51 -19.99
C MET A 264 2.81 -10.08 -20.91
N ASP A 265 2.78 -9.74 -22.20
CA ASP A 265 3.78 -10.17 -23.18
C ASP A 265 5.19 -9.64 -22.84
N SER A 266 5.30 -8.45 -22.24
CA SER A 266 6.60 -7.90 -21.84
C SER A 266 7.28 -8.71 -20.73
N TYR A 267 6.54 -9.45 -19.90
CA TYR A 267 7.13 -10.36 -18.90
C TYR A 267 7.86 -11.51 -19.59
N LEU A 268 7.28 -12.05 -20.66
CA LEU A 268 7.89 -13.12 -21.45
C LEU A 268 9.09 -12.59 -22.24
N ALA A 269 8.97 -11.40 -22.83
CA ALA A 269 10.00 -10.81 -23.66
C ALA A 269 11.25 -10.36 -22.88
N LEU A 270 11.08 -9.93 -21.63
CA LEU A 270 12.17 -9.39 -20.79
C LEU A 270 12.83 -10.43 -19.88
N GLN A 271 12.35 -11.69 -19.90
CA GLN A 271 13.08 -12.76 -19.21
C GLN A 271 14.41 -12.98 -19.92
N LEU A 272 15.51 -13.00 -19.17
CA LEU A 272 16.80 -13.32 -19.78
C LEU A 272 16.82 -14.81 -20.20
N PRO A 273 17.59 -15.16 -21.24
CA PRO A 273 17.80 -16.56 -21.58
C PRO A 273 18.72 -17.24 -20.55
N HIS A 274 18.92 -18.55 -20.71
CA HIS A 274 20.03 -19.23 -20.04
C HIS A 274 21.37 -18.53 -20.33
N PRO A 275 22.29 -18.49 -19.35
CA PRO A 275 22.27 -19.23 -18.08
C PRO A 275 21.50 -18.56 -16.93
N GLN A 276 20.99 -17.33 -17.10
CA GLN A 276 20.34 -16.59 -16.02
C GLN A 276 18.87 -16.25 -16.34
N PRO A 277 17.94 -17.23 -16.29
CA PRO A 277 16.55 -17.06 -16.67
C PRO A 277 15.69 -16.26 -15.67
N GLY A 278 16.19 -15.11 -15.22
CA GLY A 278 15.56 -14.20 -14.27
C GLY A 278 15.22 -12.84 -14.88
N TRP A 279 14.80 -11.93 -13.99
CA TRP A 279 14.48 -10.55 -14.34
C TRP A 279 15.29 -9.53 -13.52
N ALA A 280 15.61 -8.41 -14.15
CA ALA A 280 16.08 -7.20 -13.50
C ALA A 280 14.90 -6.40 -12.93
N LEU A 281 15.20 -5.40 -12.09
CA LEU A 281 14.18 -4.48 -11.56
C LEU A 281 13.58 -3.60 -12.68
N GLN A 282 14.42 -3.20 -13.64
CA GLN A 282 14.01 -2.42 -14.81
C GLN A 282 14.93 -2.67 -15.99
N TYR A 283 14.49 -2.22 -17.16
CA TYR A 283 15.13 -2.45 -18.45
C TYR A 283 15.16 -1.18 -19.28
N HIS A 284 16.21 -0.97 -20.04
CA HIS A 284 16.20 0.00 -21.13
C HIS A 284 15.14 -0.39 -22.16
N ARG A 285 14.72 0.57 -22.99
CA ARG A 285 13.66 0.36 -24.00
C ARG A 285 14.02 -0.70 -25.06
N ASP A 286 15.30 -1.02 -25.19
CA ASP A 286 15.81 -2.10 -26.06
C ASP A 286 15.78 -3.49 -25.40
N GLY A 287 15.38 -3.59 -24.13
CA GLY A 287 15.29 -4.82 -23.37
C GLY A 287 16.57 -5.21 -22.61
N ALA A 288 17.61 -4.37 -22.59
CA ALA A 288 18.78 -4.61 -21.74
C ALA A 288 18.47 -4.27 -20.27
N PRO A 289 18.91 -5.08 -19.28
CA PRO A 289 18.81 -4.72 -17.86
C PRO A 289 19.39 -3.33 -17.58
N ALA A 290 18.64 -2.50 -16.84
CA ALA A 290 19.03 -1.14 -16.50
C ALA A 290 19.27 -0.99 -15.00
N ALA A 291 20.14 -0.04 -14.64
CA ALA A 291 20.33 0.39 -13.26
C ALA A 291 19.15 1.24 -12.79
N GLY A 292 18.98 1.37 -11.47
CA GLY A 292 18.00 2.25 -10.83
C GLY A 292 18.71 3.39 -10.13
N ARG A 293 18.34 3.60 -8.87
CA ARG A 293 19.10 4.47 -7.97
C ARG A 293 20.58 4.05 -7.94
N SER A 294 21.47 4.91 -7.47
CA SER A 294 22.92 4.63 -7.44
C SER A 294 23.32 3.37 -6.66
N TYR A 295 22.43 2.82 -5.84
CA TYR A 295 22.58 1.55 -5.13
C TYR A 295 21.77 0.36 -5.71
N GLU A 296 21.19 0.52 -6.89
CA GLU A 296 20.45 -0.49 -7.64
C GLU A 296 21.16 -0.72 -8.98
N ALA A 297 22.07 -1.69 -9.01
CA ALA A 297 22.86 -2.02 -10.19
C ALA A 297 21.99 -2.54 -11.35
N ALA A 298 22.49 -2.40 -12.59
CA ALA A 298 21.99 -3.12 -13.75
C ALA A 298 22.30 -4.62 -13.59
N ALA A 299 21.39 -5.33 -12.91
CA ALA A 299 21.60 -6.67 -12.39
C ALA A 299 20.27 -7.43 -12.28
N LEU A 300 20.34 -8.76 -12.19
CA LEU A 300 19.14 -9.58 -11.97
C LEU A 300 18.78 -9.62 -10.50
N SER A 301 17.49 -9.60 -10.19
CA SER A 301 17.00 -9.70 -8.81
C SER A 301 16.23 -11.01 -8.59
N PRO A 302 16.66 -11.87 -7.64
CA PRO A 302 15.92 -13.08 -7.27
C PRO A 302 14.51 -12.78 -6.75
N ALA A 303 14.36 -11.70 -5.98
CA ALA A 303 13.05 -11.29 -5.46
C ALA A 303 12.11 -10.83 -6.59
N MET A 304 12.61 -10.03 -7.54
CA MET A 304 11.82 -9.62 -8.70
C MET A 304 11.46 -10.79 -9.61
N THR A 305 12.41 -11.71 -9.80
CA THR A 305 12.15 -12.94 -10.54
C THR A 305 11.01 -13.74 -9.90
N ALA A 306 11.04 -13.94 -8.58
CA ALA A 306 9.95 -14.60 -7.87
C ALA A 306 8.61 -13.85 -7.97
N HIS A 307 8.63 -12.51 -7.96
CA HIS A 307 7.43 -11.69 -8.21
C HIS A 307 6.88 -11.93 -9.63
N ASN A 308 7.72 -11.84 -10.65
CA ASN A 308 7.33 -12.06 -12.05
C ASN A 308 6.83 -13.48 -12.31
N LEU A 309 7.38 -14.50 -11.64
CA LEU A 309 6.84 -15.86 -11.70
C LEU A 309 5.41 -15.96 -11.16
N ARG A 310 5.09 -15.25 -10.07
CA ARG A 310 3.70 -15.16 -9.57
C ARG A 310 2.80 -14.42 -10.53
N ALA A 311 3.29 -13.34 -11.16
CA ALA A 311 2.54 -12.61 -12.17
C ALA A 311 2.20 -13.51 -13.37
N LEU A 312 3.17 -14.27 -13.89
CA LEU A 312 2.97 -15.25 -14.96
C LEU A 312 1.93 -16.33 -14.59
N MET A 313 2.00 -16.87 -13.38
CA MET A 313 0.98 -17.79 -12.85
C MET A 313 -0.41 -17.14 -12.77
N ALA A 314 -0.49 -15.87 -12.37
CA ALA A 314 -1.73 -15.11 -12.37
C ALA A 314 -2.25 -14.86 -13.81
N PHE A 315 -1.38 -14.57 -14.76
CA PHE A 315 -1.75 -14.39 -16.17
C PHE A 315 -2.32 -15.68 -16.76
N TYR A 316 -1.73 -16.84 -16.46
CA TYR A 316 -2.33 -18.13 -16.81
C TYR A 316 -3.73 -18.30 -16.22
N ARG A 317 -3.94 -17.98 -14.93
CA ARG A 317 -5.28 -18.06 -14.31
C ARG A 317 -6.29 -17.08 -14.96
N VAL A 318 -5.83 -15.93 -15.43
CA VAL A 318 -6.65 -14.90 -16.09
C VAL A 318 -7.01 -15.27 -17.54
N THR A 319 -6.06 -15.83 -18.29
CA THR A 319 -6.16 -16.02 -19.74
C THR A 319 -6.42 -17.48 -20.15
N GLY A 320 -5.90 -18.44 -19.39
CA GLY A 320 -5.81 -19.85 -19.78
C GLY A 320 -4.67 -20.18 -20.73
N GLU A 321 -3.79 -19.22 -21.06
CA GLU A 321 -2.74 -19.42 -22.05
C GLU A 321 -1.49 -20.09 -21.45
N GLN A 322 -1.18 -21.30 -21.94
CA GLN A 322 -0.07 -22.11 -21.43
C GLN A 322 1.31 -21.44 -21.54
N ARG A 323 1.49 -20.52 -22.50
CA ARG A 323 2.76 -19.80 -22.72
C ARG A 323 3.26 -19.04 -21.50
N PHE A 324 2.37 -18.63 -20.59
CA PHE A 324 2.77 -17.98 -19.35
C PHE A 324 3.38 -18.94 -18.33
N LEU A 325 3.12 -20.25 -18.43
CA LEU A 325 3.69 -21.26 -17.53
C LEU A 325 5.04 -21.81 -18.04
N THR A 326 5.25 -21.81 -19.36
CA THR A 326 6.47 -22.31 -20.02
C THR A 326 7.79 -21.80 -19.43
N PRO A 327 7.98 -20.49 -19.16
CA PRO A 327 9.26 -19.97 -18.65
C PRO A 327 9.56 -20.28 -17.17
N ILE A 328 8.58 -20.77 -16.41
CA ILE A 328 8.65 -20.85 -14.94
C ILE A 328 9.71 -21.85 -14.43
N PRO A 329 9.80 -23.10 -14.95
CA PRO A 329 10.71 -24.10 -14.39
C PRO A 329 12.18 -23.67 -14.39
N ALA A 330 12.67 -23.12 -15.51
CA ALA A 330 14.05 -22.69 -15.64
C ALA A 330 14.42 -21.58 -14.63
N ALA A 331 13.51 -20.63 -14.40
CA ALA A 331 13.69 -19.58 -13.43
C ALA A 331 13.68 -20.11 -11.98
N LEU A 332 12.82 -21.07 -11.66
CA LEU A 332 12.79 -21.70 -10.33
C LEU A 332 14.10 -22.43 -10.02
N ASP A 333 14.64 -23.17 -11.00
CA ASP A 333 15.91 -23.88 -10.85
C ASP A 333 17.08 -22.90 -10.72
N TRP A 334 17.05 -21.78 -11.46
CA TRP A 334 18.01 -20.69 -11.27
C TRP A 334 17.91 -20.06 -9.87
N LEU A 335 16.70 -19.78 -9.37
CA LEU A 335 16.52 -19.25 -8.01
C LEU A 335 17.11 -20.20 -6.94
N ASP A 336 16.86 -21.51 -7.04
CA ASP A 336 17.44 -22.50 -6.11
C ASP A 336 18.98 -22.47 -6.13
N SER A 337 19.59 -22.25 -7.30
CA SER A 337 21.05 -22.17 -7.45
C SER A 337 21.67 -20.95 -6.76
N LEU A 338 20.88 -19.90 -6.50
CA LEU A 338 21.34 -18.64 -5.88
C LEU A 338 21.21 -18.61 -4.35
N ALA A 339 20.75 -19.71 -3.73
CA ALA A 339 20.62 -19.78 -2.29
C ALA A 339 21.94 -19.46 -1.60
N LEU A 340 21.92 -18.51 -0.66
CA LEU A 340 23.08 -18.15 0.13
C LEU A 340 23.52 -19.35 1.00
N PRO A 341 24.82 -19.56 1.20
CA PRO A 341 25.31 -20.54 2.15
C PRO A 341 24.70 -20.32 3.54
N ALA A 342 24.42 -21.39 4.29
CA ALA A 342 23.76 -21.31 5.60
C ALA A 342 24.45 -20.32 6.57
N ALA A 343 25.78 -20.21 6.52
CA ALA A 343 26.55 -19.27 7.34
C ALA A 343 26.29 -17.77 7.00
N ALA A 344 25.86 -17.47 5.77
CA ALA A 344 25.56 -16.13 5.28
C ALA A 344 24.08 -15.73 5.46
N VAL A 345 23.20 -16.67 5.83
CA VAL A 345 21.79 -16.38 6.11
C VAL A 345 21.67 -15.56 7.41
N ARG A 346 20.97 -14.42 7.33
CA ARG A 346 20.72 -13.50 8.45
C ARG A 346 19.28 -13.04 8.43
N ASP A 347 18.60 -13.11 9.57
CA ASP A 347 17.18 -12.76 9.73
C ASP A 347 16.27 -13.41 8.66
N GLY A 348 16.54 -14.66 8.29
CA GLY A 348 15.79 -15.39 7.26
C GLY A 348 16.02 -14.92 5.82
N ARG A 349 16.99 -14.04 5.55
CA ARG A 349 17.38 -13.64 4.19
C ARG A 349 18.22 -14.75 3.55
N THR A 350 17.64 -15.43 2.59
CA THR A 350 18.16 -16.66 1.98
C THR A 350 18.81 -16.45 0.63
N HIS A 351 18.59 -15.31 -0.03
CA HIS A 351 19.07 -15.04 -1.39
C HIS A 351 19.71 -13.65 -1.48
N PRO A 352 20.67 -13.43 -2.39
CA PRO A 352 21.17 -12.10 -2.68
C PRO A 352 20.04 -11.20 -3.19
N ARG A 353 20.13 -9.89 -2.95
CA ARG A 353 19.15 -8.93 -3.48
C ARG A 353 19.27 -8.81 -4.99
N VAL A 354 20.50 -8.75 -5.47
CA VAL A 354 20.86 -8.68 -6.88
C VAL A 354 22.11 -9.53 -7.13
N VAL A 355 22.19 -10.08 -8.33
CA VAL A 355 23.35 -10.82 -8.83
C VAL A 355 23.85 -10.22 -10.13
N GLU A 356 25.17 -10.24 -10.30
CA GLU A 356 25.84 -9.73 -11.48
C GLU A 356 25.43 -10.49 -12.75
N LEU A 357 25.29 -9.75 -13.86
CA LEU A 357 25.05 -10.31 -15.19
C LEU A 357 26.24 -11.15 -15.65
N GLY A 358 25.96 -12.35 -16.16
CA GLY A 358 26.92 -13.30 -16.70
C GLY A 358 27.63 -14.19 -15.67
N SER A 359 27.55 -13.91 -14.36
CA SER A 359 28.33 -14.64 -13.35
C SER A 359 27.54 -15.17 -12.16
N ASP A 360 26.29 -14.72 -11.95
CA ASP A 360 25.47 -15.02 -10.77
C ASP A 360 26.10 -14.60 -9.43
N ARG A 361 27.18 -13.81 -9.44
CA ARG A 361 27.85 -13.37 -8.22
C ARG A 361 27.00 -12.35 -7.46
N PRO A 362 26.75 -12.55 -6.16
CA PRO A 362 26.08 -11.54 -5.33
C PRO A 362 26.77 -10.18 -5.36
N LEU A 363 25.99 -9.12 -5.51
CA LEU A 363 26.47 -7.74 -5.36
C LEU A 363 26.05 -7.20 -3.99
N TYR A 364 27.04 -6.93 -3.15
CA TYR A 364 26.86 -6.30 -1.85
C TYR A 364 26.98 -4.78 -1.99
N ILE A 365 26.07 -4.08 -1.32
CA ILE A 365 25.84 -2.65 -1.50
C ILE A 365 26.49 -1.90 -0.36
N TYR A 366 27.39 -0.99 -0.70
CA TYR A 366 28.15 -0.17 0.23
C TYR A 366 27.92 1.31 -0.04
N ARG A 367 28.28 2.13 0.95
CA ARG A 367 28.38 3.57 0.77
C ARG A 367 29.55 4.17 1.53
N ARG A 368 30.03 5.30 1.05
CA ARG A 368 31.01 6.19 1.70
C ARG A 368 30.51 7.64 1.66
N GLY A 369 31.12 8.50 2.45
CA GLY A 369 30.64 9.88 2.65
C GLY A 369 29.50 9.94 3.65
N SER A 370 28.72 11.01 3.61
CA SER A 370 27.71 11.30 4.63
C SER A 370 26.42 11.91 4.12
N ASN A 371 26.31 12.39 2.88
CA ASN A 371 25.08 12.97 2.33
C ASN A 371 25.13 13.02 0.78
N VAL A 372 24.13 13.64 0.15
CA VAL A 372 24.02 13.80 -1.32
C VAL A 372 25.25 14.47 -1.93
N ASP A 373 25.85 15.46 -1.26
CA ASP A 373 26.90 16.30 -1.86
C ASP A 373 28.30 15.66 -1.82
N ASN A 374 28.56 14.72 -0.88
CA ASN A 374 29.88 14.11 -0.69
C ASN A 374 29.88 12.58 -0.66
N GLY A 375 28.71 11.95 -0.72
CA GLY A 375 28.53 10.52 -0.59
C GLY A 375 28.45 9.79 -1.92
N ALA A 376 28.75 8.49 -1.89
CA ALA A 376 28.59 7.61 -3.04
C ALA A 376 28.25 6.19 -2.60
N TYR A 377 27.39 5.53 -3.36
CA TYR A 377 27.15 4.10 -3.28
C TYR A 377 28.12 3.36 -4.22
N TYR A 378 28.46 2.12 -3.86
CA TYR A 378 29.28 1.23 -4.69
C TYR A 378 28.99 -0.22 -4.37
N PHE A 379 29.41 -1.13 -5.25
CA PHE A 379 29.19 -2.57 -5.12
C PHE A 379 30.49 -3.32 -4.90
N ALA A 380 30.45 -4.39 -4.12
CA ALA A 380 31.54 -5.34 -3.95
C ALA A 380 30.99 -6.77 -3.82
N TYR A 381 31.85 -7.78 -3.97
CA TYR A 381 31.44 -9.19 -3.93
C TYR A 381 31.60 -9.86 -2.57
N GLN A 382 32.27 -9.21 -1.63
CA GLN A 382 32.44 -9.73 -0.28
C GLN A 382 31.36 -9.15 0.62
N PRO A 383 30.74 -9.95 1.51
CA PRO A 383 29.85 -9.42 2.53
C PRO A 383 30.63 -8.57 3.53
N GLY A 384 29.96 -7.60 4.17
CA GLY A 384 30.57 -6.75 5.18
C GLY A 384 29.64 -5.66 5.69
N LYS A 385 30.20 -4.49 6.00
CA LYS A 385 29.50 -3.29 6.49
C LYS A 385 28.66 -2.63 5.39
N THR A 386 27.66 -3.37 4.90
CA THR A 386 26.73 -2.97 3.84
C THR A 386 25.70 -1.95 4.33
N VAL A 387 25.05 -1.27 3.39
CA VAL A 387 24.06 -0.24 3.70
C VAL A 387 22.87 -0.84 4.46
N ARG A 388 22.48 -0.18 5.54
CA ARG A 388 21.42 -0.69 6.44
C ARG A 388 20.02 -0.49 5.88
N HIS A 389 19.80 0.59 5.16
CA HIS A 389 18.49 0.99 4.66
C HIS A 389 18.02 0.19 3.44
N TYR A 390 18.93 -0.55 2.79
CA TYR A 390 18.64 -1.35 1.61
C TYR A 390 19.46 -2.65 1.65
N PRO A 391 19.01 -3.67 2.41
CA PRO A 391 19.82 -4.87 2.68
C PRO A 391 20.18 -5.62 1.41
N SER A 392 21.45 -6.03 1.24
CA SER A 392 21.94 -6.75 0.05
C SER A 392 21.47 -8.21 -0.07
N ALA A 393 20.54 -8.65 0.78
CA ALA A 393 19.93 -9.97 0.74
C ALA A 393 18.41 -9.85 0.99
N GLY A 394 17.65 -10.78 0.43
CA GLY A 394 16.19 -10.88 0.54
C GLY A 394 15.73 -12.20 1.13
N ARG A 395 14.50 -12.22 1.64
CA ARG A 395 13.83 -13.46 2.05
C ARG A 395 13.11 -14.01 0.82
N LEU A 396 13.35 -15.28 0.51
CA LEU A 396 12.67 -15.96 -0.58
C LEU A 396 12.43 -17.42 -0.22
N ASP A 397 11.19 -17.86 -0.43
CA ASP A 397 10.75 -19.23 -0.26
C ASP A 397 10.46 -19.83 -1.65
N VAL A 398 11.51 -20.38 -2.26
CA VAL A 398 11.43 -20.99 -3.60
C VAL A 398 10.60 -22.26 -3.57
N ALA A 399 10.60 -22.99 -2.44
CA ALA A 399 9.82 -24.20 -2.27
C ALA A 399 8.31 -23.91 -2.32
N ALA A 400 7.84 -22.90 -1.59
CA ALA A 400 6.45 -22.46 -1.65
C ALA A 400 6.05 -21.99 -3.06
N LEU A 401 6.94 -21.28 -3.76
CA LEU A 401 6.68 -20.82 -5.13
C LEU A 401 6.57 -21.99 -6.12
N ARG A 402 7.44 -23.00 -5.97
CA ARG A 402 7.41 -24.23 -6.77
C ARG A 402 6.15 -25.05 -6.48
N GLU A 403 5.70 -25.08 -5.24
CA GLU A 403 4.46 -25.75 -4.86
C GLU A 403 3.23 -25.04 -5.44
N GLU A 404 3.20 -23.71 -5.44
CA GLU A 404 2.15 -22.95 -6.12
C GLU A 404 2.10 -23.31 -7.62
N TYR A 405 3.26 -23.36 -8.29
CA TYR A 405 3.34 -23.75 -9.70
C TYR A 405 2.83 -25.18 -9.94
N ARG A 406 3.23 -26.16 -9.11
CA ARG A 406 2.73 -27.54 -9.22
C ARG A 406 1.23 -27.64 -9.00
N SER A 407 0.70 -26.91 -8.03
CA SER A 407 -0.74 -26.85 -7.74
C SER A 407 -1.52 -26.36 -8.96
N ILE A 408 -1.01 -25.35 -9.67
CA ILE A 408 -1.62 -24.85 -10.92
C ILE A 408 -1.63 -25.92 -12.01
N LEU A 409 -0.53 -26.64 -12.21
CA LEU A 409 -0.47 -27.72 -13.20
C LEU A 409 -1.43 -28.87 -12.86
N ALA A 410 -1.53 -29.24 -11.58
CA ALA A 410 -2.41 -30.30 -11.11
C ALA A 410 -3.89 -29.94 -11.27
N ALA A 411 -4.25 -28.66 -11.13
CA ALA A 411 -5.62 -28.18 -11.36
C ALA A 411 -6.04 -28.21 -12.85
N GLY A 412 -5.08 -28.24 -13.78
CA GLY A 412 -5.34 -28.27 -15.23
C GLY A 412 -5.75 -26.90 -15.81
N ALA A 413 -6.34 -26.92 -17.01
CA ALA A 413 -6.79 -25.71 -17.70
C ALA A 413 -7.89 -25.00 -16.87
N PRO A 414 -7.74 -23.70 -16.55
CA PRO A 414 -8.75 -23.00 -15.78
C PRO A 414 -10.05 -22.89 -16.59
N THR A 415 -11.17 -23.24 -15.95
CA THR A 415 -12.51 -23.07 -16.52
C THR A 415 -13.11 -21.73 -16.09
N GLY A 416 -13.85 -21.07 -16.98
CA GLY A 416 -14.50 -19.79 -16.69
C GLY A 416 -13.52 -18.68 -16.33
N THR A 417 -12.41 -18.55 -17.07
CA THR A 417 -11.37 -17.53 -16.82
C THR A 417 -11.94 -16.10 -16.80
N LEU A 418 -11.19 -15.14 -16.24
CA LEU A 418 -11.62 -13.72 -16.32
C LEU A 418 -11.88 -13.32 -17.78
N TRP A 419 -11.03 -13.78 -18.70
CA TRP A 419 -11.19 -13.55 -20.13
C TRP A 419 -12.53 -14.04 -20.67
N GLN A 420 -12.86 -15.29 -20.37
CA GLN A 420 -14.11 -15.92 -20.82
C GLN A 420 -15.33 -15.21 -20.21
N ARG A 421 -15.28 -14.86 -18.93
CA ARG A 421 -16.40 -14.20 -18.23
C ARG A 421 -16.67 -12.80 -18.77
N VAL A 422 -15.63 -11.98 -18.96
CA VAL A 422 -15.82 -10.60 -19.45
C VAL A 422 -16.35 -10.59 -20.89
N GLN A 423 -15.96 -11.57 -21.72
CA GLN A 423 -16.51 -11.71 -23.07
C GLN A 423 -18.00 -12.09 -23.08
N GLN A 424 -18.46 -12.86 -22.09
CA GLN A 424 -19.86 -13.27 -21.98
C GLN A 424 -20.74 -12.15 -21.41
N ALA A 425 -20.26 -11.43 -20.39
CA ALA A 425 -20.99 -10.33 -19.77
C ALA A 425 -20.00 -9.33 -19.12
N PRO A 426 -19.74 -8.17 -19.76
CA PRO A 426 -18.94 -7.12 -19.13
C PRO A 426 -19.75 -6.48 -17.99
N ALA A 427 -19.39 -6.82 -16.77
CA ALA A 427 -19.89 -6.17 -15.57
C ALA A 427 -18.84 -6.26 -14.45
N LEU A 428 -18.42 -5.10 -13.94
CA LEU A 428 -17.61 -5.01 -12.72
C LEU A 428 -18.47 -4.41 -11.62
N THR A 429 -18.82 -5.21 -10.63
CA THR A 429 -19.15 -4.71 -9.29
C THR A 429 -17.87 -4.75 -8.49
N LEU A 430 -17.32 -3.58 -8.13
CA LEU A 430 -16.19 -3.52 -7.21
C LEU A 430 -16.65 -3.97 -5.82
N PRO A 431 -15.77 -4.64 -5.05
CA PRO A 431 -16.13 -5.06 -3.72
C PRO A 431 -16.47 -3.84 -2.86
N GLU A 432 -17.56 -3.95 -2.10
CA GLU A 432 -17.99 -2.90 -1.16
C GLU A 432 -16.95 -2.66 -0.07
N ARG A 433 -16.25 -3.71 0.37
CA ARG A 433 -15.05 -3.66 1.22
C ARG A 433 -13.77 -3.80 0.41
N TYR A 434 -12.96 -2.75 0.41
CA TYR A 434 -11.63 -2.76 -0.19
C TYR A 434 -10.55 -3.01 0.86
N ILE A 435 -10.63 -2.35 2.02
CA ILE A 435 -9.59 -2.40 3.05
C ILE A 435 -9.63 -3.77 3.76
N ASN A 436 -8.53 -4.49 3.59
CA ASN A 436 -8.21 -5.79 4.19
C ASN A 436 -6.70 -5.86 4.52
N ALA A 437 -6.27 -6.97 5.13
CA ALA A 437 -4.88 -7.19 5.50
C ALA A 437 -3.86 -6.95 4.39
N ARG A 438 -4.22 -7.28 3.14
CA ARG A 438 -3.35 -7.13 1.96
C ARG A 438 -3.27 -5.69 1.45
N THR A 439 -4.30 -4.87 1.68
CA THR A 439 -4.31 -3.46 1.23
C THR A 439 -3.45 -2.51 2.09
N LEU A 440 -2.91 -2.97 3.22
CA LEU A 440 -1.95 -2.22 4.05
C LEU A 440 -0.50 -2.74 3.89
N GLU A 441 -0.23 -3.62 2.92
CA GLU A 441 1.13 -4.06 2.61
C GLU A 441 1.97 -2.89 2.07
N GLY A 442 3.21 -2.72 2.56
CA GLY A 442 4.20 -1.78 1.99
C GLY A 442 4.75 -0.71 2.94
N ILE A 443 4.23 -0.54 4.15
CA ILE A 443 4.73 0.48 5.09
C ILE A 443 6.04 0.00 5.74
N PRO A 444 7.14 0.77 5.69
CA PRO A 444 8.33 0.49 6.47
C PRO A 444 8.03 0.54 7.98
N GLY A 445 7.84 -0.64 8.58
CA GLY A 445 7.58 -0.80 10.00
C GLY A 445 6.12 -0.95 10.39
N SER A 446 5.16 -1.11 9.47
CA SER A 446 3.80 -1.50 9.86
C SER A 446 3.80 -2.84 10.58
N ASP A 447 3.20 -2.85 11.76
CA ASP A 447 2.69 -4.07 12.35
C ASP A 447 1.69 -4.66 11.35
N ARG A 448 1.95 -5.89 10.89
CA ARG A 448 1.09 -6.70 10.02
C ARG A 448 -0.16 -7.13 10.81
N GLU A 449 -0.92 -6.15 11.27
CA GLU A 449 -1.87 -6.30 12.39
C GLU A 449 -3.33 -6.35 11.95
N LEU A 450 -3.59 -6.31 10.65
CA LEU A 450 -4.89 -6.69 10.13
C LEU A 450 -4.92 -8.21 10.04
N ASP A 451 -5.39 -8.83 11.11
CA ASP A 451 -6.02 -10.15 11.04
C ASP A 451 -7.40 -9.93 10.44
N ASP A 452 -7.69 -10.56 9.30
CA ASP A 452 -9.00 -10.42 8.63
C ASP A 452 -10.14 -11.09 9.43
N ARG A 453 -9.83 -11.78 10.54
CA ARG A 453 -10.86 -12.27 11.46
C ARG A 453 -11.63 -11.12 12.10
N PRO A 454 -12.95 -11.25 12.27
CA PRO A 454 -13.71 -10.32 13.11
C PRO A 454 -13.18 -10.30 14.54
N LEU A 455 -13.15 -9.10 15.15
CA LEU A 455 -12.81 -8.94 16.57
C LEU A 455 -13.91 -9.54 17.46
N THR A 456 -13.49 -10.06 18.61
CA THR A 456 -14.39 -10.40 19.72
C THR A 456 -14.91 -9.12 20.40
N GLU A 457 -16.02 -9.21 21.13
CA GLU A 457 -16.58 -8.04 21.84
C GLU A 457 -15.59 -7.44 22.86
N ALA A 458 -14.80 -8.28 23.54
CA ALA A 458 -13.78 -7.82 24.48
C ALA A 458 -12.65 -7.04 23.78
N GLU A 459 -12.22 -7.51 22.60
CA GLU A 459 -11.23 -6.80 21.78
C GLU A 459 -11.78 -5.47 21.25
N VAL A 460 -13.06 -5.43 20.86
CA VAL A 460 -13.73 -4.19 20.49
C VAL A 460 -13.77 -3.21 21.66
N ILE A 461 -14.19 -3.65 22.85
CA ILE A 461 -14.23 -2.78 24.05
C ILE A 461 -12.83 -2.21 24.36
N SER A 462 -11.79 -3.05 24.29
CA SER A 462 -10.40 -2.60 24.47
C SER A 462 -9.99 -1.57 23.41
N LEU A 463 -10.32 -1.83 22.14
CA LEU A 463 -10.03 -0.90 21.05
C LEU A 463 -10.76 0.44 21.21
N LEU A 464 -12.03 0.43 21.62
CA LEU A 464 -12.80 1.64 21.90
C LEU A 464 -12.22 2.42 23.08
N ALA A 465 -11.77 1.74 24.14
CA ALA A 465 -11.14 2.38 25.29
C ALA A 465 -9.78 3.03 24.96
N SER A 466 -9.11 2.58 23.90
CA SER A 466 -7.85 3.16 23.43
C SER A 466 -8.02 4.40 22.54
N LEU A 467 -9.25 4.74 22.13
CA LEU A 467 -9.53 6.00 21.43
C LEU A 467 -9.53 7.14 22.46
N ASN A 468 -8.61 8.10 22.32
CA ASN A 468 -8.49 9.18 23.29
C ASN A 468 -9.67 10.17 23.20
N GLU A 469 -9.70 11.14 24.12
CA GLU A 469 -10.76 12.15 24.19
C GLU A 469 -10.82 13.04 22.93
N ARG A 470 -9.66 13.37 22.35
CA ARG A 470 -9.56 14.15 21.10
C ARG A 470 -10.13 13.41 19.88
N GLY A 471 -10.18 12.09 19.91
CA GLY A 471 -10.72 11.28 18.82
C GLY A 471 -9.66 10.66 17.91
N TYR A 472 -8.46 10.35 18.40
CA TYR A 472 -7.54 9.47 17.68
C TYR A 472 -7.00 8.37 18.57
N TRP A 473 -6.45 7.33 17.93
CA TRP A 473 -5.71 6.26 18.61
C TRP A 473 -4.23 6.65 18.69
N PRO A 474 -3.71 7.00 19.88
CA PRO A 474 -2.31 7.33 20.05
C PRO A 474 -1.41 6.22 19.51
N SER A 475 -0.43 6.60 18.71
CA SER A 475 0.52 5.67 18.10
C SER A 475 1.94 6.11 18.37
N LEU A 476 2.89 5.21 18.15
CA LEU A 476 4.31 5.49 18.33
C LEU A 476 4.96 5.84 17.00
N GLN A 477 5.71 6.94 16.98
CA GLN A 477 6.47 7.35 15.80
C GLN A 477 7.50 6.29 15.46
N ARG A 478 7.41 5.74 14.24
CA ARG A 478 8.35 4.73 13.76
C ARG A 478 9.61 5.35 13.18
N PHE A 479 9.48 6.42 12.39
CA PHE A 479 10.60 7.10 11.78
C PHE A 479 10.47 8.63 11.89
N THR A 480 11.59 9.32 11.72
CA THR A 480 11.69 10.78 11.62
C THR A 480 12.71 11.15 10.53
N THR A 481 12.80 12.44 10.24
CA THR A 481 13.81 13.07 9.38
C THR A 481 14.57 14.17 10.13
N HIS A 482 15.72 14.59 9.58
CA HIS A 482 16.44 15.77 10.04
C HIS A 482 15.68 16.99 9.52
N PRO A 483 15.48 18.04 10.33
CA PRO A 483 14.88 19.27 9.83
C PRO A 483 15.73 19.87 8.71
N ALA A 484 15.08 20.27 7.62
CA ALA A 484 15.76 20.94 6.52
C ALA A 484 16.52 22.19 6.99
N GLY A 485 17.72 22.39 6.45
CA GLY A 485 18.55 23.56 6.76
C GLY A 485 19.42 23.45 8.01
N GLN A 486 19.47 22.29 8.69
CA GLN A 486 20.44 22.02 9.78
C GLN A 486 21.86 21.72 9.27
N SER A 487 22.22 22.18 8.07
CA SER A 487 23.53 21.97 7.47
C SER A 487 24.56 22.88 8.14
N GLY A 488 25.09 22.44 9.28
CA GLY A 488 26.45 22.85 9.65
C GLY A 488 27.40 22.26 8.61
N MET A 489 28.37 23.04 8.12
CA MET A 489 29.47 22.55 7.28
C MET A 489 30.29 21.50 8.05
N LEU A 490 29.78 20.29 8.20
CA LEU A 490 30.59 19.16 8.60
C LEU A 490 31.35 18.73 7.36
N GLN A 491 32.64 19.09 7.32
CA GLN A 491 33.59 18.60 6.32
C GLN A 491 33.89 17.11 6.55
N THR A 492 32.87 16.27 6.47
CA THR A 492 33.05 14.83 6.39
C THR A 492 33.74 14.52 5.06
N GLY A 493 34.90 13.87 5.15
CA GLY A 493 35.65 13.47 3.96
C GLY A 493 34.85 12.46 3.12
N ARG A 494 34.96 12.55 1.80
CA ARG A 494 34.26 11.69 0.83
C ARG A 494 34.51 10.19 1.03
N ASP A 495 35.64 9.83 1.64
CA ASP A 495 36.03 8.44 1.91
C ASP A 495 35.65 7.93 3.32
N THR A 496 34.92 8.73 4.11
CA THR A 496 34.48 8.26 5.43
C THR A 496 33.51 7.08 5.31
N THR A 497 33.72 6.05 6.13
CA THR A 497 32.81 4.90 6.29
C THR A 497 32.00 4.97 7.59
N ARG A 498 32.02 6.14 8.25
CA ARG A 498 31.27 6.41 9.49
C ARG A 498 29.79 6.11 9.33
N TYR A 499 29.21 6.46 8.18
CA TYR A 499 27.79 6.30 7.87
C TYR A 499 27.49 5.05 7.04
N ALA A 500 28.47 4.16 6.81
CA ALA A 500 28.34 3.03 5.88
C ALA A 500 27.15 2.09 6.23
N ASP A 501 26.88 1.86 7.51
CA ASP A 501 25.83 0.97 8.04
C ASP A 501 24.72 1.72 8.81
N THR A 502 24.62 3.03 8.64
CA THR A 502 23.56 3.83 9.27
C THR A 502 22.33 3.90 8.35
N TRP A 503 21.17 4.29 8.89
CA TRP A 503 19.96 4.52 8.11
C TRP A 503 20.03 5.81 7.29
N VAL A 504 20.60 6.84 7.91
CA VAL A 504 20.74 8.20 7.39
C VAL A 504 22.19 8.64 7.53
N GLY A 505 22.58 9.61 6.72
CA GLY A 505 23.85 10.30 6.73
C GLY A 505 24.07 11.23 7.92
N ASP A 506 24.75 12.35 7.68
CA ASP A 506 24.90 13.42 8.67
C ASP A 506 23.62 14.27 8.83
N ALA A 507 23.69 15.33 9.63
CA ALA A 507 22.55 16.19 9.95
C ALA A 507 21.95 16.93 8.73
N SER A 508 22.62 16.93 7.58
CA SER A 508 22.07 17.46 6.33
C SER A 508 21.24 16.44 5.58
N ASP A 509 21.41 15.13 5.79
CA ASP A 509 20.66 14.09 5.09
C ASP A 509 19.23 14.01 5.63
N THR A 510 18.25 14.41 4.82
CA THR A 510 16.83 14.45 5.20
C THR A 510 16.14 13.10 5.05
N SER A 511 16.86 12.05 4.62
CA SER A 511 16.30 10.70 4.49
C SER A 511 15.68 10.23 5.80
N PRO A 512 14.58 9.45 5.77
CA PRO A 512 13.94 8.97 6.99
C PRO A 512 14.78 7.90 7.70
N TRP A 513 14.74 7.86 9.04
CA TRP A 513 15.32 6.78 9.86
C TRP A 513 14.47 6.45 11.09
N TYR A 514 14.68 5.25 11.63
CA TYR A 514 13.95 4.77 12.81
C TYR A 514 14.42 5.43 14.11
N LEU A 515 13.47 5.91 14.91
CA LEU A 515 13.75 6.47 16.23
C LEU A 515 14.09 5.37 17.24
N GLN A 516 15.07 5.64 18.10
CA GLN A 516 15.35 4.77 19.25
C GLN A 516 14.37 5.00 20.40
N GLN A 517 13.89 6.23 20.56
CA GLN A 517 12.90 6.61 21.55
C GLN A 517 11.62 7.02 20.82
N PRO A 518 10.61 6.14 20.75
CA PRO A 518 9.35 6.48 20.12
C PRO A 518 8.65 7.58 20.93
N ARG A 519 7.91 8.44 20.22
CA ARG A 519 7.02 9.44 20.82
C ARG A 519 5.64 9.32 20.22
N GLU A 520 4.65 9.86 20.93
CA GLU A 520 3.26 9.82 20.47
C GLU A 520 3.10 10.59 19.14
N VAL A 521 2.36 10.00 18.22
CA VAL A 521 1.92 10.59 16.95
C VAL A 521 0.47 10.24 16.67
N ILE A 522 -0.16 11.08 15.86
CA ILE A 522 -1.35 10.72 15.09
C ILE A 522 -0.87 9.97 13.85
N ALA A 523 -1.41 8.77 13.61
CA ALA A 523 -0.93 7.84 12.62
C ALA A 523 -2.05 7.41 11.67
N LEU A 524 -1.83 7.63 10.37
CA LEU A 524 -2.81 7.33 9.33
C LEU A 524 -3.08 5.83 9.23
N ASP A 525 -2.03 5.02 9.25
CA ASP A 525 -2.11 3.55 9.22
C ASP A 525 -2.89 3.01 10.43
N ARG A 526 -2.68 3.57 11.63
CA ARG A 526 -3.43 3.18 12.82
C ARG A 526 -4.91 3.53 12.72
N TYR A 527 -5.24 4.73 12.22
CA TYR A 527 -6.64 5.11 11.97
C TYR A 527 -7.30 4.13 10.99
N ILE A 528 -6.66 3.84 9.86
CA ILE A 528 -7.19 2.91 8.86
C ILE A 528 -7.37 1.50 9.44
N ALA A 529 -6.35 0.98 10.11
CA ALA A 529 -6.39 -0.38 10.66
C ALA A 529 -7.48 -0.54 11.73
N ASN A 530 -7.62 0.42 12.63
CA ASN A 530 -8.60 0.35 13.71
C ASN A 530 -10.04 0.53 13.19
N MET A 531 -10.26 1.46 12.27
CA MET A 531 -11.56 1.60 11.59
C MET A 531 -11.92 0.33 10.82
N ALA A 532 -10.99 -0.27 10.08
CA ALA A 532 -11.23 -1.51 9.35
C ALA A 532 -11.61 -2.68 10.27
N LYS A 533 -10.97 -2.80 11.43
CA LYS A 533 -11.32 -3.80 12.47
C LYS A 533 -12.74 -3.59 13.00
N LEU A 534 -13.13 -2.35 13.28
CA LEU A 534 -14.48 -2.01 13.74
C LEU A 534 -15.54 -2.29 12.65
N LEU A 535 -15.23 -1.97 11.39
CA LEU A 535 -16.09 -2.33 10.24
C LEU A 535 -16.24 -3.84 10.09
N GLY A 536 -15.16 -4.60 10.28
CA GLY A 536 -15.17 -6.06 10.29
C GLY A 536 -16.10 -6.62 11.37
N PHE A 537 -16.08 -6.04 12.58
CA PHE A 537 -17.01 -6.40 13.65
C PHE A 537 -18.47 -6.12 13.27
N LEU A 538 -18.78 -4.93 12.76
CA LEU A 538 -20.15 -4.57 12.35
C LEU A 538 -20.68 -5.50 11.24
N SER A 539 -19.86 -5.76 10.22
CA SER A 539 -20.22 -6.61 9.08
C SER A 539 -20.52 -8.05 9.50
N ALA A 540 -19.71 -8.61 10.41
CA ALA A 540 -19.90 -9.96 10.91
C ALA A 540 -21.26 -10.11 11.60
N ARG A 541 -21.73 -9.09 12.34
CA ARG A 541 -23.03 -9.13 13.04
C ARG A 541 -24.23 -8.97 12.10
N ALA A 542 -24.13 -8.11 11.08
CA ALA A 542 -25.18 -7.99 10.07
C ALA A 542 -25.50 -9.35 9.42
N SER A 543 -24.45 -10.13 9.10
CA SER A 543 -24.58 -11.47 8.52
C SER A 543 -25.20 -12.52 9.46
N VAL A 544 -25.17 -12.31 10.79
CA VAL A 544 -25.80 -13.21 11.77
C VAL A 544 -27.29 -12.91 11.88
N GLY A 545 -27.67 -11.64 11.92
CA GLY A 545 -29.08 -11.23 11.99
C GLY A 545 -29.91 -11.61 10.76
N GLU A 546 -29.31 -11.66 9.57
CA GLU A 546 -29.97 -12.16 8.35
C GLU A 546 -30.16 -13.69 8.36
N ARG A 547 -29.22 -14.45 8.94
CA ARG A 547 -29.33 -15.91 9.08
C ARG A 547 -30.39 -16.32 10.08
N GLU A 548 -30.56 -15.57 11.17
CA GLU A 548 -31.60 -15.82 12.17
C GLU A 548 -33.00 -15.48 11.63
N LYS A 549 -33.13 -14.44 10.79
CA LYS A 549 -34.41 -14.09 10.12
C LYS A 549 -34.80 -15.02 8.97
N GLY A 550 -33.84 -15.68 8.33
CA GLY A 550 -34.11 -16.67 7.27
C GLY A 550 -34.45 -18.08 7.78
N ALA A 551 -34.25 -18.33 9.09
CA ALA A 551 -34.55 -19.59 9.75
C ALA A 551 -35.84 -19.57 10.61
N SER A 552 -36.47 -18.40 10.73
CA SER A 552 -37.82 -18.19 11.29
C SER A 552 -38.85 -18.07 10.18
#